data_AF-A0A1M6FJI1-F1
#
_entry.id   AF-A0A1M6FJI1-F1
#
_cell.length_a   1.000
_cell.length_b   1.000
_cell.length_c   1.000
_cell.angle_alpha   90.00
_cell.angle_beta   90.00
_cell.angle_gamma   90.00
#
_symmetry.space_group_name_H-M   'P 1'
#
loop_
_entity.id
_entity.type
_entity.pdbx_description
1 polymer ?
#
loop_
_entity_poly.entity_id
_entity_poly.type
_entity_poly.pdbx_seq_one_letter_code
_entity_poly.pdbx_strand_id
1 'polypeptide(L)'
;MKLKESPVVFDQERHTYRLEDILLEGVTTLLRNQLFQNKYDGVPDFVLERAKDKGTLVHEQCELVDALGIEPVVLEAKNYKILKEEHGLKPIANEYLISDEVAFASSVDVIFDGESENDDEVYLADIKTTAKLDVDWLSWQLSIYAYMFEMQNPHLRVKKLYAIWLRNEVKELKEVQRIDNDTIQKLFDCEMKGEPFTSSEIPLPENGQIVPVEVFERAQTIISLDGKIKQLTEEKKRISEELYQYMEETGESKCEHELFIVSRVMPTTKKSLDAKGLEKCEPAIYKQFLKETAVKGSIRVTPRK
;
A
#
# COMPACT_ATOMS: atom_id res chain seq x y z
N MET A 1 10.90 -27.95 12.04
CA MET A 1 9.66 -27.17 12.32
C MET A 1 8.41 -27.88 11.79
N LYS A 2 7.26 -27.84 12.49
CA LYS A 2 5.96 -28.35 12.00
C LYS A 2 4.87 -27.30 12.19
N LEU A 3 4.14 -26.96 11.11
CA LEU A 3 3.01 -26.02 11.12
C LEU A 3 1.68 -26.75 11.38
N LYS A 4 0.77 -26.15 12.13
CA LYS A 4 -0.59 -26.65 12.37
C LYS A 4 -1.48 -26.25 11.20
N GLU A 5 -2.24 -27.17 10.61
CA GLU A 5 -3.23 -26.81 9.59
C GLU A 5 -4.47 -26.18 10.23
N SER A 6 -5.01 -25.15 9.58
CA SER A 6 -6.26 -24.52 10.00
C SER A 6 -7.46 -25.43 9.66
N PRO A 7 -8.48 -25.53 10.52
CA PRO A 7 -9.72 -26.25 10.18
C PRO A 7 -10.60 -25.49 9.18
N VAL A 8 -10.25 -24.24 8.86
CA VAL A 8 -10.99 -23.41 7.91
C VAL A 8 -10.82 -23.95 6.48
N VAL A 9 -11.90 -23.92 5.71
CA VAL A 9 -11.90 -24.25 4.29
C VAL A 9 -11.95 -22.95 3.49
N PHE A 10 -10.95 -22.74 2.64
CA PHE A 10 -10.94 -21.66 1.67
C PHE A 10 -11.53 -22.12 0.33
N ASP A 11 -12.61 -21.48 -0.09
CA ASP A 11 -13.21 -21.66 -1.41
C ASP A 11 -12.57 -20.65 -2.37
N GLN A 12 -11.66 -21.14 -3.22
CA GLN A 12 -10.91 -20.30 -4.17
C GLN A 12 -11.83 -19.63 -5.22
N GLU A 13 -12.86 -20.33 -5.71
CA GLU A 13 -13.76 -19.79 -6.73
C GLU A 13 -14.60 -18.64 -6.18
N ARG A 14 -15.14 -18.80 -4.97
CA ARG A 14 -15.97 -17.78 -4.31
C ARG A 14 -15.15 -16.76 -3.52
N HIS A 15 -13.86 -17.05 -3.31
CA HIS A 15 -12.96 -16.27 -2.48
C HIS A 15 -13.51 -16.08 -1.05
N THR A 16 -14.00 -17.17 -0.45
CA THR A 16 -14.64 -17.17 0.88
C THR A 16 -14.00 -18.16 1.83
N TYR A 17 -13.98 -17.82 3.12
CA TYR A 17 -13.48 -18.67 4.20
C TYR A 17 -14.64 -19.23 5.00
N ARG A 18 -14.62 -20.54 5.30
CA ARG A 18 -15.69 -21.21 6.05
C ARG A 18 -15.13 -22.10 7.15
N LEU A 19 -15.71 -22.00 8.33
CA LEU A 19 -15.53 -22.95 9.42
C LEU A 19 -16.88 -23.61 9.69
N GLU A 20 -17.04 -24.85 9.25
CA GLU A 20 -18.34 -25.53 9.23
C GLU A 20 -19.40 -24.67 8.51
N ASP A 21 -20.47 -24.27 9.21
CA ASP A 21 -21.54 -23.43 8.68
C ASP A 21 -21.29 -21.91 8.83
N ILE A 22 -20.18 -21.54 9.49
CA ILE A 22 -19.83 -20.13 9.77
C ILE A 22 -18.99 -19.58 8.61
N LEU A 23 -19.42 -18.45 8.05
CA LEU A 23 -18.64 -17.68 7.10
C LEU A 23 -17.70 -16.74 7.86
N LEU A 24 -16.40 -16.84 7.58
CA LEU A 24 -15.38 -15.99 8.17
C LEU A 24 -15.04 -14.85 7.23
N GLU A 25 -14.65 -13.72 7.81
CA GLU A 25 -14.24 -12.53 7.07
C GLU A 25 -12.74 -12.56 6.74
N GLY A 26 -12.41 -12.12 5.52
CA GLY A 26 -11.02 -11.95 5.09
C GLY A 26 -10.38 -10.71 5.71
N VAL A 27 -9.10 -10.81 6.08
CA VAL A 27 -8.34 -9.66 6.64
C VAL A 27 -8.34 -8.43 5.72
N THR A 28 -8.36 -8.61 4.39
CA THR A 28 -8.46 -7.49 3.45
C THR A 28 -9.78 -6.73 3.59
N THR A 29 -10.88 -7.40 3.92
CA THR A 29 -12.19 -6.78 4.16
C THR A 29 -12.17 -6.00 5.47
N LEU A 30 -11.70 -6.63 6.55
CA LEU A 30 -11.52 -6.00 7.87
C LEU A 30 -10.74 -4.68 7.76
N LEU A 31 -9.61 -4.70 7.06
CA LEU A 31 -8.77 -3.51 6.89
C LEU A 31 -9.47 -2.40 6.09
N ARG A 32 -10.28 -2.75 5.09
CA ARG A 32 -11.07 -1.75 4.32
C ARG A 32 -12.17 -1.14 5.17
N ASN A 33 -12.84 -1.95 6.00
CA ASN A 33 -13.95 -1.50 6.83
C ASN A 33 -13.46 -0.56 7.94
N GLN A 34 -12.39 -0.93 8.62
CA GLN A 34 -11.97 -0.25 9.86
C GLN A 34 -10.91 0.84 9.66
N LEU A 35 -9.94 0.63 8.76
CA LEU A 35 -8.72 1.45 8.74
C LEU A 35 -8.49 2.20 7.42
N PHE A 36 -8.93 1.62 6.30
CA PHE A 36 -8.61 2.11 4.96
C PHE A 36 -9.87 2.23 4.08
N GLN A 37 -10.91 2.83 4.65
CA GLN A 37 -12.12 3.16 3.91
C GLN A 37 -11.76 3.97 2.66
N ASN A 38 -12.38 3.67 1.52
CA ASN A 38 -12.24 4.43 0.27
C ASN A 38 -10.84 4.36 -0.41
N LYS A 39 -10.07 3.29 -0.16
CA LYS A 39 -8.71 3.10 -0.70
C LYS A 39 -8.64 3.04 -2.24
N TYR A 40 -9.67 2.50 -2.88
CA TYR A 40 -9.72 2.32 -4.34
C TYR A 40 -10.79 3.16 -5.04
N ASP A 41 -11.43 4.07 -4.30
CA ASP A 41 -12.45 4.96 -4.86
C ASP A 41 -11.90 5.77 -6.03
N GLY A 42 -12.56 5.66 -7.18
CA GLY A 42 -12.20 6.35 -8.41
C GLY A 42 -11.19 5.61 -9.30
N VAL A 43 -10.77 4.38 -8.96
CA VAL A 43 -10.04 3.51 -9.88
C VAL A 43 -11.03 2.69 -10.71
N PRO A 44 -10.97 2.70 -12.06
CA PRO A 44 -11.87 1.89 -12.88
C PRO A 44 -11.73 0.39 -12.62
N ASP A 45 -12.85 -0.35 -12.60
CA ASP A 45 -12.89 -1.78 -12.27
C ASP A 45 -11.96 -2.63 -13.15
N PHE A 46 -11.89 -2.35 -14.46
CA PHE A 46 -11.01 -3.08 -15.39
C PHE A 46 -9.51 -2.93 -15.05
N VAL A 47 -9.12 -1.83 -14.39
CA VAL A 47 -7.73 -1.62 -13.93
C VAL A 47 -7.46 -2.46 -12.69
N LEU A 48 -8.44 -2.56 -11.78
CA LEU A 48 -8.36 -3.37 -10.58
C LEU A 48 -8.33 -4.86 -10.93
N GLU A 49 -9.17 -5.32 -11.85
CA GLU A 49 -9.19 -6.70 -12.34
C GLU A 49 -7.86 -7.08 -12.98
N ARG A 50 -7.34 -6.27 -13.91
CA ARG A 50 -6.05 -6.54 -14.54
C ARG A 50 -4.89 -6.58 -13.55
N ALA A 51 -4.94 -5.73 -12.52
CA ALA A 51 -3.95 -5.74 -11.45
C ALA A 51 -4.07 -7.00 -10.58
N LYS A 52 -5.29 -7.46 -10.32
CA LYS A 52 -5.58 -8.71 -9.61
C LYS A 52 -5.06 -9.92 -10.37
N ASP A 53 -5.40 -10.06 -11.66
CA ASP A 53 -4.96 -11.18 -12.50
C ASP A 53 -3.42 -11.26 -12.59
N LYS A 54 -2.77 -10.11 -12.77
CA LYS A 54 -1.31 -10.04 -12.74
C LYS A 54 -0.75 -10.46 -11.38
N GLY A 55 -1.36 -10.01 -10.28
CA GLY A 55 -0.98 -10.40 -8.93
C GLY A 55 -1.08 -11.90 -8.73
N THR A 56 -2.23 -12.50 -9.05
CA THR A 56 -2.47 -13.94 -8.94
C THR A 56 -1.44 -14.75 -9.72
N LEU A 57 -1.17 -14.40 -10.98
CA LEU A 57 -0.15 -15.11 -11.78
C LEU A 57 1.26 -15.03 -11.15
N VAL A 58 1.63 -13.88 -10.58
CA VAL A 58 2.94 -13.74 -9.93
C VAL A 58 3.01 -14.57 -8.66
N HIS A 59 1.97 -14.58 -7.83
CA HIS A 59 1.88 -15.40 -6.62
C HIS A 59 1.97 -16.90 -6.94
N GLU A 60 1.16 -17.38 -7.89
CA GLU A 60 1.20 -18.78 -8.35
C GLU A 60 2.59 -19.19 -8.85
N GLN A 61 3.26 -18.32 -9.62
CA GLN A 61 4.62 -18.60 -10.09
C GLN A 61 5.63 -18.64 -8.95
N CYS A 62 5.54 -17.73 -7.98
CA CYS A 62 6.41 -17.74 -6.78
C CYS A 62 6.20 -19.01 -5.95
N GLU A 63 4.96 -19.44 -5.75
CA GLU A 63 4.62 -20.70 -5.09
C GLU A 63 5.23 -21.91 -5.83
N LEU A 64 5.13 -21.95 -7.16
CA LEU A 64 5.74 -23.02 -7.96
C LEU A 64 7.28 -23.04 -7.86
N VAL A 65 7.92 -21.87 -7.73
CA VAL A 65 9.36 -21.79 -7.45
C VAL A 65 9.68 -22.42 -6.10
N ASP A 66 8.91 -22.11 -5.07
CA ASP A 66 9.14 -22.59 -3.70
C ASP A 66 8.87 -24.09 -3.57
N ALA A 67 7.75 -24.56 -4.09
CA ALA A 67 7.30 -25.93 -3.94
C ALA A 67 8.09 -26.92 -4.82
N LEU A 68 8.44 -26.51 -6.05
CA LEU A 68 8.96 -27.43 -7.07
C LEU A 68 10.33 -27.03 -7.64
N GLY A 69 10.86 -25.85 -7.29
CA GLY A 69 12.12 -25.35 -7.85
C GLY A 69 12.05 -25.06 -9.35
N ILE A 70 10.84 -24.87 -9.89
CA ILE A 70 10.63 -24.63 -11.32
C ILE A 70 11.20 -23.25 -11.71
N GLU A 71 11.76 -23.15 -12.91
CA GLU A 71 12.21 -21.86 -13.44
C GLU A 71 10.98 -21.01 -13.82
N PRO A 72 10.78 -19.84 -13.20
CA PRO A 72 9.60 -19.02 -13.41
C PRO A 72 9.60 -18.39 -14.81
N VAL A 73 8.40 -18.20 -15.38
CA VAL A 73 8.23 -17.61 -16.71
C VAL A 73 8.18 -16.09 -16.64
N VAL A 74 7.50 -15.56 -15.63
CA VAL A 74 7.31 -14.11 -15.44
C VAL A 74 8.51 -13.46 -14.75
N LEU A 75 8.82 -12.23 -15.14
CA LEU A 75 9.99 -11.49 -14.64
C LEU A 75 9.92 -11.29 -13.12
N GLU A 76 8.75 -10.96 -12.58
CA GLU A 76 8.55 -10.76 -11.15
C GLU A 76 8.91 -12.00 -10.32
N ALA A 77 8.52 -13.20 -10.78
CA ALA A 77 8.85 -14.44 -10.08
C ALA A 77 10.32 -14.85 -10.28
N LYS A 78 10.97 -14.48 -11.39
CA LYS A 78 12.44 -14.57 -11.53
C LYS A 78 13.13 -13.68 -10.49
N ASN A 79 12.65 -12.46 -10.35
CA ASN A 79 13.15 -11.51 -9.37
C ASN A 79 12.95 -11.99 -7.94
N TYR A 80 11.82 -12.63 -7.65
CA TYR A 80 11.56 -13.30 -6.37
C TYR A 80 12.62 -14.35 -6.06
N LYS A 81 12.88 -15.29 -6.99
CA LYS A 81 13.89 -16.33 -6.84
C LYS A 81 15.27 -15.74 -6.51
N ILE A 82 15.70 -14.73 -7.27
CA ILE A 82 16.97 -14.04 -7.05
C ILE A 82 16.99 -13.36 -5.67
N LEU A 83 15.93 -12.65 -5.30
CA LEU A 83 15.85 -11.92 -4.04
C LEU A 83 15.98 -12.85 -2.83
N LYS A 84 15.35 -14.03 -2.88
CA LYS A 84 15.49 -15.07 -1.85
C LYS A 84 16.93 -15.56 -1.73
N GLU A 85 17.57 -15.87 -2.85
CA GLU A 85 18.95 -16.35 -2.89
C GLU A 85 19.91 -15.28 -2.33
N GLU A 86 19.73 -14.01 -2.71
CA GLU A 86 20.51 -12.87 -2.22
C GLU A 86 20.40 -12.68 -0.70
N HIS A 87 19.23 -12.97 -0.12
CA HIS A 87 18.95 -12.77 1.31
C HIS A 87 19.00 -14.08 2.13
N GLY A 88 19.32 -15.22 1.52
CA GLY A 88 19.35 -16.52 2.19
C GLY A 88 17.99 -17.03 2.67
N LEU A 89 16.88 -16.52 2.15
CA LEU A 89 15.53 -16.85 2.61
C LEU A 89 15.11 -18.27 2.20
N LYS A 90 14.69 -19.08 3.18
CA LYS A 90 14.26 -20.47 2.98
C LYS A 90 12.75 -20.60 3.21
N PRO A 91 11.95 -20.79 2.15
CA PRO A 91 10.50 -20.92 2.30
C PRO A 91 10.14 -22.23 2.99
N ILE A 92 9.16 -22.17 3.89
CA ILE A 92 8.60 -23.29 4.65
C ILE A 92 7.21 -23.64 4.14
N ALA A 93 6.40 -22.62 3.86
CA ALA A 93 5.03 -22.77 3.37
C ALA A 93 4.65 -21.56 2.53
N ASN A 94 3.73 -21.79 1.60
CA ASN A 94 3.08 -20.78 0.77
C ASN A 94 1.57 -20.87 0.96
N GLU A 95 0.87 -19.76 0.71
CA GLU A 95 -0.60 -19.69 0.80
C GLU A 95 -1.13 -20.31 2.11
N TYR A 96 -0.40 -20.10 3.20
CA TYR A 96 -0.64 -20.80 4.46
C TYR A 96 -1.85 -20.21 5.17
N LEU A 97 -2.91 -21.01 5.28
CA LEU A 97 -4.18 -20.58 5.87
C LEU A 97 -4.07 -20.42 7.39
N ILE A 98 -4.45 -19.23 7.85
CA ILE A 98 -4.51 -18.83 9.25
C ILE A 98 -5.91 -18.32 9.58
N SER A 99 -6.33 -18.54 10.83
CA SER A 99 -7.61 -18.05 11.33
C SER A 99 -7.57 -17.86 12.84
N ASP A 100 -8.41 -16.97 13.35
CA ASP A 100 -8.74 -16.92 14.77
C ASP A 100 -9.75 -18.01 15.18
N GLU A 101 -10.25 -18.81 14.22
CA GLU A 101 -11.29 -19.82 14.35
C GLU A 101 -12.62 -19.25 14.91
N VAL A 102 -12.83 -17.94 14.81
CA VAL A 102 -14.01 -17.22 15.36
C VAL A 102 -14.67 -16.35 14.29
N ALA A 103 -13.95 -15.37 13.75
CA ALA A 103 -14.50 -14.36 12.84
C ALA A 103 -13.64 -14.10 11.61
N PHE A 104 -12.32 -14.33 11.68
CA PHE A 104 -11.37 -13.92 10.65
C PHE A 104 -10.51 -15.07 10.13
N ALA A 105 -10.21 -15.02 8.83
CA ALA A 105 -9.25 -15.93 8.20
C ALA A 105 -8.52 -15.26 7.03
N SER A 106 -7.34 -15.76 6.71
CA SER A 106 -6.58 -15.34 5.54
C SER A 106 -5.48 -16.35 5.21
N SER A 107 -4.96 -16.30 3.99
CA SER A 107 -3.71 -16.97 3.65
C SER A 107 -2.52 -16.02 3.82
N VAL A 108 -1.39 -16.54 4.30
CA VAL A 108 -0.09 -15.87 4.27
C VAL A 108 0.64 -16.32 3.01
N ASP A 109 1.06 -15.38 2.16
CA ASP A 109 1.69 -15.69 0.88
C ASP A 109 2.93 -16.59 1.03
N VAL A 110 3.85 -16.22 1.93
CA VAL A 110 5.08 -16.98 2.18
C VAL A 110 5.48 -16.93 3.66
N ILE A 111 5.89 -18.09 4.17
CA ILE A 111 6.52 -18.24 5.49
C ILE A 111 7.96 -18.68 5.26
N PHE A 112 8.91 -17.96 5.83
CA PHE A 112 10.33 -18.34 5.81
C PHE A 112 10.79 -18.82 7.18
N ASP A 113 11.85 -19.63 7.17
CA ASP A 113 12.62 -19.99 8.35
C ASP A 113 13.23 -18.74 9.00
N GLY A 114 13.08 -18.62 10.33
CA GLY A 114 13.58 -17.50 11.13
C GLY A 114 15.06 -17.62 11.53
N GLU A 115 15.74 -18.69 11.12
CA GLU A 115 17.15 -19.00 11.42
C GLU A 115 17.47 -19.05 12.93
N SER A 116 16.51 -19.48 13.74
CA SER A 116 16.69 -19.74 15.17
C SER A 116 17.40 -21.07 15.43
N GLU A 117 18.25 -21.14 16.46
CA GLU A 117 18.93 -22.39 16.86
C GLU A 117 17.95 -23.52 17.25
N ASN A 118 16.74 -23.17 17.69
CA ASN A 118 15.72 -24.11 18.17
C ASN A 118 14.58 -24.38 17.16
N ASP A 119 14.67 -23.87 15.93
CA ASP A 119 13.61 -23.92 14.91
C ASP A 119 12.23 -23.43 15.42
N ASP A 120 12.23 -22.39 16.27
CA ASP A 120 11.05 -21.82 16.93
C ASP A 120 10.68 -20.42 16.42
N GLU A 121 11.44 -19.87 15.47
CA GLU A 121 11.17 -18.56 14.85
C GLU A 121 10.87 -18.67 13.36
N VAL A 122 9.96 -17.82 12.88
CA VAL A 122 9.62 -17.68 11.45
C VAL A 122 9.59 -16.22 11.02
N TYR A 123 9.68 -16.00 9.71
CA TYR A 123 9.36 -14.73 9.08
C TYR A 123 8.09 -14.88 8.24
N LEU A 124 7.18 -13.91 8.34
CA LEU A 124 6.02 -13.86 7.46
C LEU A 124 6.26 -12.81 6.38
N ALA A 125 5.87 -13.13 5.16
CA ALA A 125 6.02 -12.22 4.03
C ALA A 125 4.77 -12.16 3.17
N ASP A 126 4.57 -10.98 2.58
CA ASP A 126 3.50 -10.72 1.61
C ASP A 126 4.11 -10.15 0.32
N ILE A 127 3.69 -10.72 -0.81
CA ILE A 127 4.14 -10.39 -2.15
C ILE A 127 3.22 -9.32 -2.74
N LYS A 128 3.79 -8.15 -3.02
CA LYS A 128 3.07 -7.05 -3.68
C LYS A 128 3.61 -6.80 -5.07
N THR A 129 2.70 -6.72 -6.04
CA THR A 129 2.97 -6.28 -7.43
C THR A 129 2.47 -4.86 -7.71
N THR A 130 2.10 -4.14 -6.66
CA THR A 130 1.41 -2.85 -6.72
C THR A 130 2.31 -1.73 -7.22
N ALA A 131 1.66 -0.67 -7.72
CA ALA A 131 2.39 0.43 -8.33
C ALA A 131 3.30 1.21 -7.38
N LYS A 132 2.87 1.29 -6.13
CA LYS A 132 3.60 1.83 -5.00
C LYS A 132 3.42 0.84 -3.85
N LEU A 133 4.48 0.61 -3.09
CA LEU A 133 4.41 -0.17 -1.87
C LEU A 133 3.66 0.62 -0.79
N ASP A 134 2.63 0.01 -0.23
CA ASP A 134 1.82 0.57 0.86
C ASP A 134 2.22 -0.07 2.18
N VAL A 135 3.24 0.51 2.80
CA VAL A 135 3.87 -0.03 4.02
C VAL A 135 2.90 -0.01 5.20
N ASP A 136 2.02 0.98 5.29
CA ASP A 136 1.07 1.10 6.39
C ASP A 136 0.02 0.00 6.33
N TRP A 137 -0.53 -0.28 5.13
CA TRP A 137 -1.42 -1.41 4.92
C TRP A 137 -0.74 -2.75 5.25
N LEU A 138 0.49 -2.94 4.75
CA LEU A 138 1.26 -4.16 4.97
C LEU A 138 1.59 -4.37 6.45
N SER A 139 1.85 -3.29 7.20
CA SER A 139 2.07 -3.32 8.65
C SER A 139 0.88 -3.92 9.37
N TRP A 140 -0.33 -3.44 9.08
CA TRP A 140 -1.54 -4.00 9.66
C TRP A 140 -1.80 -5.44 9.19
N GLN A 141 -1.74 -5.70 7.88
CA GLN A 141 -2.03 -7.02 7.31
C GLN A 141 -1.09 -8.09 7.88
N LEU A 142 0.23 -7.87 7.84
CA LEU A 142 1.21 -8.83 8.33
C LEU A 142 1.21 -8.95 9.86
N SER A 143 0.85 -7.89 10.60
CA SER A 143 0.70 -7.97 12.06
C SER A 143 -0.51 -8.80 12.47
N ILE A 144 -1.63 -8.65 11.76
CA ILE A 144 -2.82 -9.51 11.92
C ILE A 144 -2.45 -10.96 11.58
N TYR A 145 -1.68 -11.17 10.51
CA TYR A 145 -1.23 -12.51 10.14
C TYR A 145 -0.34 -13.13 11.22
N ALA A 146 0.60 -12.36 11.75
CA ALA A 146 1.45 -12.81 12.84
C ALA A 146 0.67 -13.17 14.09
N TYR A 147 -0.34 -12.38 14.43
CA TYR A 147 -1.21 -12.61 15.57
C TYR A 147 -1.96 -13.95 15.45
N MET A 148 -2.69 -14.17 14.35
CA MET A 148 -3.41 -15.43 14.12
C MET A 148 -2.47 -16.62 13.92
N PHE A 149 -1.33 -16.42 13.26
CA PHE A 149 -0.33 -17.47 13.07
C PHE A 149 0.18 -18.01 14.40
N GLU A 150 0.50 -17.13 15.35
CA GLU A 150 1.01 -17.52 16.68
C GLU A 150 -0.09 -18.15 17.55
N MET A 151 -1.36 -17.73 17.40
CA MET A 151 -2.50 -18.43 18.01
C MET A 151 -2.62 -19.86 17.49
N GLN A 152 -2.49 -20.04 16.17
CA GLN A 152 -2.58 -21.34 15.51
C GLN A 152 -1.33 -22.21 15.78
N ASN A 153 -0.16 -21.60 15.98
CA ASN A 153 1.11 -22.27 16.24
C ASN A 153 1.76 -21.75 17.54
N PRO A 154 1.26 -22.12 18.74
CA PRO A 154 1.74 -21.56 20.01
C PRO A 154 3.21 -21.82 20.33
N HIS A 155 3.84 -22.77 19.64
CA HIS A 155 5.25 -23.12 19.77
C HIS A 155 6.17 -22.34 18.83
N LEU A 156 5.64 -21.49 17.94
CA LEU A 156 6.41 -20.69 16.99
C LEU A 156 6.20 -19.20 17.23
N ARG A 157 7.24 -18.42 17.00
CA ARG A 157 7.22 -16.96 17.09
C ARG A 157 7.49 -16.32 15.75
N VAL A 158 6.70 -15.30 15.40
CA VAL A 158 6.97 -14.47 14.23
C VAL A 158 7.96 -13.38 14.60
N LYS A 159 9.20 -13.51 14.13
CA LYS A 159 10.31 -12.61 14.47
C LYS A 159 10.31 -11.35 13.61
N LYS A 160 10.04 -11.50 12.32
CA LYS A 160 10.05 -10.39 11.34
C LYS A 160 8.92 -10.52 10.33
N LEU A 161 8.53 -9.36 9.81
CA LEU A 161 7.52 -9.21 8.77
C LEU A 161 8.18 -8.58 7.55
N TYR A 162 7.92 -9.14 6.37
CA TYR A 162 8.52 -8.67 5.13
C TYR A 162 7.49 -8.35 4.06
N ALA A 163 7.70 -7.23 3.39
CA ALA A 163 7.08 -6.94 2.11
C ALA A 163 8.04 -7.33 0.99
N ILE A 164 7.58 -8.17 0.08
CA ILE A 164 8.32 -8.55 -1.13
C ILE A 164 7.71 -7.78 -2.29
N TRP A 165 8.35 -6.68 -2.66
CA TRP A 165 7.84 -5.81 -3.72
C TRP A 165 8.42 -6.19 -5.08
N LEU A 166 7.57 -6.73 -5.95
CA LEU A 166 7.93 -7.25 -7.26
C LEU A 166 7.10 -6.56 -8.34
N ARG A 167 7.68 -5.61 -9.06
CA ARG A 167 6.97 -4.93 -10.15
C ARG A 167 7.90 -4.62 -11.31
N ASN A 168 7.71 -5.33 -12.42
CA ASN A 168 8.64 -5.24 -13.56
C ASN A 168 10.07 -5.48 -13.05
N GLU A 169 10.98 -4.52 -13.22
CA GLU A 169 12.36 -4.57 -12.75
C GLU A 169 12.53 -4.31 -11.24
N VAL A 170 11.49 -3.84 -10.54
CA VAL A 170 11.55 -3.61 -9.10
C VAL A 170 11.57 -4.95 -8.37
N LYS A 171 12.61 -5.16 -7.56
CA LYS A 171 12.75 -6.27 -6.61
C LYS A 171 13.26 -5.72 -5.28
N GLU A 172 12.41 -5.64 -4.26
CA GLU A 172 12.80 -5.09 -2.95
C GLU A 172 12.23 -5.96 -1.84
N LEU A 173 13.09 -6.35 -0.90
CA LEU A 173 12.69 -6.96 0.37
C LEU A 173 12.70 -5.85 1.42
N LYS A 174 11.53 -5.52 1.96
CA LYS A 174 11.40 -4.46 2.97
C LYS A 174 10.86 -5.03 4.26
N GLU A 175 11.61 -4.84 5.35
CA GLU A 175 11.12 -5.16 6.69
C GLU A 175 9.99 -4.20 7.07
N VAL A 176 8.90 -4.75 7.60
CA VAL A 176 7.69 -4.03 7.99
C VAL A 176 7.57 -4.06 9.51
N GLN A 177 7.15 -2.94 10.09
CA GLN A 177 6.97 -2.87 11.54
C GLN A 177 5.78 -3.72 11.98
N ARG A 178 5.95 -4.40 13.11
CA ARG A 178 4.87 -5.18 13.75
C ARG A 178 4.09 -4.29 14.71
N ILE A 179 2.77 -4.38 14.62
CA ILE A 179 1.82 -3.80 15.57
C ILE A 179 1.62 -4.79 16.72
N ASP A 180 1.49 -4.28 17.94
CA ASP A 180 1.33 -5.10 19.13
C ASP A 180 0.02 -5.89 19.14
N ASN A 181 0.05 -7.05 19.79
CA ASN A 181 -1.07 -7.98 19.81
C ASN A 181 -2.32 -7.40 20.50
N ASP A 182 -2.16 -6.48 21.46
CA ASP A 182 -3.31 -5.87 22.16
C ASP A 182 -4.08 -4.94 21.21
N THR A 183 -3.37 -4.18 20.38
CA THR A 183 -3.98 -3.35 19.32
C THR A 183 -4.69 -4.20 18.28
N ILE A 184 -4.13 -5.35 17.89
CA ILE A 184 -4.79 -6.28 16.95
C ILE A 184 -6.06 -6.87 17.56
N GLN A 185 -6.03 -7.30 18.82
CA GLN A 185 -7.21 -7.82 19.51
C GLN A 185 -8.33 -6.77 19.57
N LYS A 186 -8.00 -5.51 19.86
CA LYS A 186 -9.01 -4.42 19.87
C LYS A 186 -9.63 -4.21 18.49
N LEU A 187 -8.82 -4.25 17.43
CA LEU A 187 -9.33 -4.15 16.05
C LEU A 187 -10.36 -5.25 15.75
N PHE A 188 -10.07 -6.49 16.16
CA PHE A 188 -11.00 -7.60 16.01
C PHE A 188 -12.29 -7.37 16.81
N ASP A 189 -12.17 -6.95 18.07
CA ASP A 189 -13.32 -6.67 18.94
C ASP A 189 -14.23 -5.57 18.35
N CYS A 190 -13.64 -4.51 17.79
CA CYS A 190 -14.39 -3.41 17.15
C CYS A 190 -15.18 -3.93 15.93
N GLU A 191 -14.54 -4.67 15.03
CA GLU A 191 -15.22 -5.24 13.85
C GLU A 191 -16.34 -6.20 14.26
N MET A 192 -16.07 -7.11 15.20
CA MET A 192 -17.08 -8.06 15.68
C MET A 192 -18.29 -7.39 16.35
N LYS A 193 -18.10 -6.21 16.96
CA LYS A 193 -19.18 -5.40 17.55
C LYS A 193 -19.86 -4.47 16.55
N GLY A 194 -19.30 -4.30 15.34
CA GLY A 194 -19.74 -3.31 14.37
C GLY A 194 -19.44 -1.86 14.81
N GLU A 195 -18.44 -1.67 15.66
CA GLU A 195 -17.99 -0.37 16.15
C GLU A 195 -16.78 0.12 15.34
N PRO A 196 -16.66 1.44 15.08
CA PRO A 196 -15.49 1.98 14.40
C PRO A 196 -14.26 1.92 15.30
N PHE A 197 -13.15 1.40 14.76
CA PHE A 197 -11.85 1.41 15.40
C PHE A 197 -11.28 2.84 15.39
N THR A 198 -11.12 3.45 16.58
CA THR A 198 -10.68 4.85 16.70
C THR A 198 -9.21 4.96 17.10
N SER A 199 -8.49 5.93 16.53
CA SER A 199 -7.03 6.04 16.68
C SER A 199 -6.54 6.47 18.08
N SER A 200 -7.45 6.82 19.00
CA SER A 200 -7.17 6.98 20.44
C SER A 200 -6.58 5.74 21.10
N GLU A 201 -6.67 4.58 20.44
CA GLU A 201 -6.35 3.27 21.00
C GLU A 201 -5.02 2.69 20.50
N ILE A 202 -4.34 3.37 19.57
CA ILE A 202 -3.01 3.01 19.07
C ILE A 202 -1.98 3.50 20.11
N PRO A 203 -1.11 2.62 20.65
CA PRO A 203 -0.08 3.04 21.59
C PRO A 203 0.82 4.12 20.97
N LEU A 204 1.05 5.20 21.72
CA LEU A 204 1.99 6.24 21.33
C LEU A 204 3.40 5.63 21.20
N PRO A 205 4.21 6.03 20.20
CA PRO A 205 5.63 5.69 20.20
C PRO A 205 6.29 6.24 21.47
N GLU A 206 7.28 5.52 22.00
CA GLU A 206 7.95 5.74 23.31
C GLU A 206 8.41 7.20 23.58
N ASN A 207 8.49 8.05 22.55
CA ASN A 207 8.93 9.44 22.62
C ASN A 207 7.81 10.49 22.89
N GLY A 208 6.69 10.10 23.49
CA GLY A 208 5.92 10.96 24.42
C GLY A 208 5.31 12.26 23.88
N GLN A 209 5.20 12.47 22.57
CA GLN A 209 4.48 13.63 22.03
C GLN A 209 3.02 13.24 21.73
N ILE A 210 2.13 13.61 22.64
CA ILE A 210 0.68 13.45 22.47
C ILE A 210 0.23 14.40 21.35
N VAL A 211 0.03 13.86 20.15
CA VAL A 211 -0.72 14.55 19.09
C VAL A 211 -2.20 14.23 19.35
N PRO A 212 -3.09 15.24 19.47
CA PRO A 212 -4.52 14.98 19.56
C PRO A 212 -4.98 14.08 18.41
N VAL A 213 -5.74 13.05 18.72
CA VAL A 213 -6.29 12.03 17.80
C VAL A 213 -6.86 12.67 16.54
N GLU A 214 -7.71 13.68 16.72
CA GLU A 214 -8.34 14.41 15.62
C GLU A 214 -7.33 15.13 14.71
N VAL A 215 -6.21 15.62 15.26
CA VAL A 215 -5.14 16.25 14.47
C VAL A 215 -4.38 15.19 13.67
N PHE A 216 -4.13 14.02 14.26
CA PHE A 216 -3.45 12.92 13.59
C PHE A 216 -4.29 12.36 12.42
N GLU A 217 -5.57 12.07 12.65
CA GLU A 217 -6.48 11.54 11.61
C GLU A 217 -6.67 12.53 10.46
N ARG A 218 -6.89 13.81 10.77
CA ARG A 218 -7.00 14.86 9.75
C ARG A 218 -5.68 15.02 8.99
N ALA A 219 -4.53 14.93 9.66
CA ALA A 219 -3.22 14.99 9.01
C ALA A 219 -3.00 13.78 8.08
N GLN A 220 -3.32 12.56 8.52
CA GLN A 220 -3.24 11.35 7.70
C GLN A 220 -4.17 11.43 6.48
N THR A 221 -5.39 11.91 6.67
CA THR A 221 -6.34 12.15 5.58
C THR A 221 -5.80 13.15 4.57
N ILE A 222 -5.22 14.26 5.03
CA ILE A 222 -4.59 15.27 4.15
C ILE A 222 -3.42 14.65 3.38
N ILE A 223 -2.55 13.88 4.04
CA ILE A 223 -1.42 13.20 3.39
C ILE A 223 -1.90 12.24 2.29
N SER A 224 -2.95 11.47 2.56
CA SER A 224 -3.57 10.55 1.60
C SER A 224 -4.14 11.32 0.40
N LEU A 225 -4.91 12.38 0.65
CA LEU A 225 -5.48 13.23 -0.39
C LEU A 225 -4.40 13.92 -1.23
N ASP A 226 -3.34 14.43 -0.62
CA ASP A 226 -2.19 15.02 -1.33
C ASP A 226 -1.50 13.97 -2.23
N GLY A 227 -1.40 12.73 -1.75
CA GLY A 227 -0.94 11.59 -2.54
C GLY A 227 -1.82 11.34 -3.77
N LYS A 228 -3.14 11.29 -3.59
CA LYS A 228 -4.12 11.12 -4.68
C LYS A 228 -4.08 12.29 -5.67
N ILE A 229 -4.02 13.53 -5.17
CA ILE A 229 -3.90 14.74 -5.99
C ILE A 229 -2.64 14.67 -6.85
N LYS A 230 -1.50 14.28 -6.27
CA LYS A 230 -0.25 14.15 -7.00
C LYS A 230 -0.35 13.10 -8.12
N GLN A 231 -0.95 11.94 -7.84
CA GLN A 231 -1.18 10.89 -8.84
C GLN A 231 -2.09 11.36 -9.98
N LEU A 232 -3.25 11.94 -9.65
CA LEU A 232 -4.21 12.44 -10.63
C LEU A 232 -3.64 13.61 -11.45
N THR A 233 -2.78 14.43 -10.84
CA THR A 233 -2.11 15.53 -11.54
C THR A 233 -1.10 15.00 -12.56
N GLU A 234 -0.32 13.98 -12.21
CA GLU A 234 0.63 13.37 -13.15
C GLU A 234 -0.11 12.64 -14.27
N GLU A 235 -1.19 11.93 -13.95
CA GLU A 235 -1.99 11.22 -14.95
C GLU A 235 -2.68 12.20 -15.91
N LYS A 236 -3.27 13.28 -15.39
CA LYS A 236 -3.82 14.37 -16.21
C LYS A 236 -2.75 14.94 -17.15
N LYS A 237 -1.54 15.14 -16.63
CA LYS A 237 -0.42 15.66 -17.43
C LYS A 237 -0.04 14.69 -18.55
N ARG A 238 0.09 13.40 -18.25
CA ARG A 238 0.36 12.33 -19.23
C ARG A 238 -0.67 12.33 -20.36
N ILE A 239 -1.97 12.28 -20.02
CA ILE A 239 -3.05 12.30 -21.01
C ILE A 239 -3.04 13.59 -21.83
N SER A 240 -2.74 14.72 -21.20
CA SER A 240 -2.65 16.02 -21.91
C SER A 240 -1.47 16.05 -22.89
N GLU A 241 -0.33 15.46 -22.53
CA GLU A 241 0.85 15.35 -23.40
C GLU A 241 0.60 14.40 -24.58
N GLU A 242 -0.03 13.25 -24.34
CA GLU A 242 -0.45 12.31 -25.39
C GLU A 242 -1.40 12.96 -26.38
N LEU A 243 -2.41 13.70 -25.89
CA LEU A 243 -3.34 14.44 -26.74
C LEU A 243 -2.64 15.56 -27.52
N TYR A 244 -1.68 16.25 -26.90
CA TYR A 244 -0.89 17.28 -27.59
C TYR A 244 -0.08 16.69 -28.76
N GLN A 245 0.59 15.56 -28.53
CA GLN A 245 1.38 14.85 -29.56
C GLN A 245 0.49 14.35 -30.69
N TYR A 246 -0.65 13.75 -30.37
CA TYR A 246 -1.63 13.32 -31.37
C TYR A 246 -2.08 14.48 -32.27
N MET A 247 -2.44 15.63 -31.67
CA MET A 247 -2.84 16.82 -32.43
C MET A 247 -1.69 17.43 -33.24
N GLU A 248 -0.44 17.25 -32.81
CA GLU A 248 0.74 17.67 -33.56
C GLU A 248 0.99 16.77 -34.78
N GLU A 249 0.88 15.45 -34.62
CA GLU A 249 1.06 14.45 -35.69
C GLU A 249 -0.04 14.54 -36.76
N THR A 250 -1.29 14.78 -36.37
CA THR A 250 -2.42 14.94 -37.31
C THR A 250 -2.48 16.34 -37.94
N GLY A 251 -1.70 17.29 -37.43
CA GLY A 251 -1.73 18.69 -37.88
C GLY A 251 -2.96 19.48 -37.42
N GLU A 252 -3.80 18.92 -36.55
CA GLU A 252 -4.99 19.59 -36.03
C GLU A 252 -4.62 20.64 -34.97
N SER A 253 -5.12 21.86 -35.14
CA SER A 253 -4.94 22.96 -34.17
C SER A 253 -6.15 23.12 -33.24
N LYS A 254 -7.31 22.60 -33.63
CA LYS A 254 -8.58 22.70 -32.89
C LYS A 254 -9.52 21.56 -33.26
N CYS A 255 -10.12 20.91 -32.26
CA CYS A 255 -11.17 19.92 -32.42
C CYS A 255 -12.40 20.38 -31.64
N GLU A 256 -13.56 20.48 -32.28
CA GLU A 256 -14.82 20.86 -31.63
C GLU A 256 -15.73 19.64 -31.50
N HIS A 257 -16.31 19.46 -30.32
CA HIS A 257 -17.35 18.48 -30.03
C HIS A 257 -18.49 19.18 -29.27
N GLU A 258 -19.69 18.61 -29.27
CA GLU A 258 -20.86 19.20 -28.59
C GLU A 258 -20.64 19.45 -27.09
N LEU A 259 -19.74 18.69 -26.46
CA LEU A 259 -19.46 18.74 -25.03
C LEU A 259 -18.18 19.52 -24.66
N PHE A 260 -17.26 19.72 -25.59
CA PHE A 260 -15.96 20.33 -25.30
C PHE A 260 -15.25 20.82 -26.56
N ILE A 261 -14.30 21.73 -26.37
CA ILE A 261 -13.39 22.19 -27.41
C ILE A 261 -11.96 21.87 -26.97
N VAL A 262 -11.21 21.20 -27.82
CA VAL A 262 -9.78 20.98 -27.64
C VAL A 262 -9.03 21.94 -28.56
N SER A 263 -8.03 22.65 -28.04
CA SER A 263 -7.20 23.56 -28.83
C SER A 263 -5.74 23.41 -28.47
N ARG A 264 -4.88 23.22 -29.47
CA ARG A 264 -3.44 23.11 -29.29
C ARG A 264 -2.81 24.50 -29.28
N VAL A 265 -2.15 24.86 -28.18
CA VAL A 265 -1.43 26.13 -28.06
C VAL A 265 0.03 25.92 -28.44
N MET A 266 0.55 26.74 -29.36
CA MET A 266 1.95 26.68 -29.77
C MET A 266 2.89 27.13 -28.63
N PRO A 267 4.15 26.68 -28.62
CA PRO A 267 5.15 27.14 -27.66
C PRO A 267 5.27 28.68 -27.66
N THR A 268 5.18 29.29 -26.48
CA THR A 268 5.34 30.74 -26.31
C THR A 268 6.36 31.08 -25.24
N THR A 269 7.00 32.24 -25.36
CA THR A 269 7.99 32.72 -24.38
C THR A 269 7.31 33.61 -23.35
N LYS A 270 7.39 33.23 -22.07
CA LYS A 270 6.91 34.05 -20.95
C LYS A 270 8.02 34.99 -20.47
N LYS A 271 7.71 36.29 -20.34
CA LYS A 271 8.56 37.27 -19.64
C LYS A 271 8.01 37.48 -18.22
N SER A 272 8.86 37.36 -17.21
CA SER A 272 8.53 37.65 -15.81
C SER A 272 9.62 38.50 -15.18
N LEU A 273 9.23 39.38 -14.26
CA LEU A 273 10.17 40.20 -13.49
C LEU A 273 10.89 39.33 -12.44
N ASP A 274 12.22 39.41 -12.39
CA ASP A 274 13.00 38.80 -11.32
C ASP A 274 12.95 39.69 -10.07
N ALA A 275 11.89 39.48 -9.27
CA ALA A 275 11.67 40.22 -8.03
C ALA A 275 12.82 40.07 -7.02
N LYS A 276 13.45 38.89 -6.93
CA LYS A 276 14.57 38.64 -6.00
C LYS A 276 15.83 39.37 -6.46
N GLY A 277 16.11 39.36 -7.76
CA GLY A 277 17.19 40.14 -8.34
C GLY A 277 17.00 41.64 -8.11
N LEU A 278 15.78 42.14 -8.32
CA LEU A 278 15.43 43.55 -8.08
C LEU A 278 15.57 43.95 -6.62
N GLU A 279 15.11 43.12 -5.68
CA GLU A 279 15.27 43.35 -4.23
C GLU A 279 16.74 43.45 -3.83
N LYS A 280 17.62 42.67 -4.45
CA LYS A 280 19.06 42.66 -4.16
C LYS A 280 19.81 43.84 -4.77
N CYS A 281 19.47 44.23 -6.00
CA CYS A 281 20.18 45.27 -6.74
C CYS A 281 19.64 46.68 -6.46
N GLU A 282 18.33 46.84 -6.36
CA GLU A 282 17.64 48.13 -6.18
C GLU A 282 16.52 48.03 -5.12
N PRO A 283 16.89 47.91 -3.82
CA PRO A 283 15.92 47.69 -2.74
C PRO A 283 14.91 48.83 -2.59
N ALA A 284 15.31 50.06 -2.94
CA ALA A 284 14.46 51.24 -2.87
C ALA A 284 13.29 51.16 -3.85
N ILE A 285 13.55 50.68 -5.07
CA ILE A 285 12.52 50.48 -6.10
C ILE A 285 11.62 49.32 -5.70
N TYR A 286 12.19 48.19 -5.26
CA TYR A 286 11.41 47.04 -4.79
C TYR A 286 10.38 47.41 -3.71
N LYS A 287 10.79 48.22 -2.71
CA LYS A 287 9.90 48.69 -1.65
C LYS A 287 8.77 49.60 -2.15
N GLN A 288 8.98 50.40 -3.20
CA GLN A 288 7.93 51.26 -3.75
C GLN A 288 6.76 50.47 -4.36
N PHE A 289 7.00 49.24 -4.80
CA PHE A 289 6.00 48.38 -5.43
C PHE A 289 5.56 47.20 -4.55
N LEU A 290 6.07 47.12 -3.31
CA LEU A 290 5.66 46.09 -2.36
C LEU A 290 4.24 46.37 -1.88
N LYS A 291 3.33 45.42 -2.11
CA LYS A 291 1.97 45.46 -1.59
C LYS A 291 1.81 44.39 -0.52
N GLU A 292 1.51 44.79 0.70
CA GLU A 292 1.13 43.87 1.76
C GLU A 292 -0.38 43.62 1.72
N THR A 293 -0.79 42.36 1.84
CA THR A 293 -2.20 41.98 1.94
C THR A 293 -2.31 40.88 2.98
N ALA A 294 -3.22 41.05 3.94
CA ALA A 294 -3.50 40.03 4.94
C ALA A 294 -4.11 38.80 4.28
N VAL A 295 -3.45 37.66 4.41
CA VAL A 295 -3.95 36.35 3.95
C VAL A 295 -4.42 35.53 5.16
N LYS A 296 -5.47 34.74 4.96
CA LYS A 296 -5.96 33.82 5.99
C LYS A 296 -4.88 32.77 6.29
N GLY A 297 -4.80 32.36 7.57
CA GLY A 297 -3.94 31.26 7.99
C GLY A 297 -4.30 29.96 7.25
N SER A 298 -3.31 29.11 7.01
CA SER A 298 -3.47 27.82 6.32
C SER A 298 -2.82 26.70 7.13
N ILE A 299 -3.40 25.51 7.09
CA ILE A 299 -2.78 24.28 7.62
C ILE A 299 -1.78 23.75 6.57
N ARG A 300 -0.60 23.33 7.03
CA ARG A 300 0.39 22.62 6.19
C ARG A 300 0.76 21.32 6.89
N VAL A 301 0.58 20.20 6.20
CA VAL A 301 0.98 18.88 6.66
C VAL A 301 2.17 18.44 5.82
N THR A 302 3.29 18.10 6.47
CA THR A 302 4.51 17.66 5.80
C THR A 302 4.88 16.27 6.34
N PRO A 303 4.89 15.21 5.52
CA PRO A 303 5.37 13.91 5.93
C PRO A 303 6.83 14.00 6.37
N ARG A 304 7.18 13.42 7.52
CA ARG A 304 8.59 13.23 7.89
C ARG A 304 9.14 12.07 7.06
N LYS A 305 10.35 12.24 6.53
CA LYS A 305 11.08 11.20 5.79
C LYS A 305 11.69 10.18 6.74
#